data_AF-Q0KA47-F1
#
_entry.id   AF-Q0KA47-F1
#
_cell.length_a   1.000
_cell.length_b   1.000
_cell.length_c   1.000
_cell.angle_alpha   90.00
_cell.angle_beta   90.00
_cell.angle_gamma   90.00
#
_symmetry.space_group_name_H-M   'P 1'
#
loop_
_entity.id
_entity.type
_entity.pdbx_description
1 polymer ?
#
loop_
_entity_poly.entity_id
_entity_poly.type
_entity_poly.pdbx_seq_one_letter_code
_entity_poly.pdbx_strand_id
1 'polypeptide(L)'
;MQAIAGQFNVRLSFQDPSEGNPVSGVTLILVNEQGNRLLRLVSDGPLVYLKLPHGRYYLTLIYQDVDHEQWITAEAEPMDLTFLFNLIHLERDWLHARTRTPQYPTPT
;
A
#
# COMPACT_ATOMS: atom_id res chain seq x y z
N MET A 1 12.30 24.81 -3.22
CA MET A 1 10.95 24.23 -3.04
C MET A 1 10.95 23.05 -2.05
N GLN A 2 11.67 23.13 -0.91
CA GLN A 2 11.78 22.02 0.06
C GLN A 2 10.91 22.20 1.32
N ALA A 3 10.29 23.36 1.51
CA ALA A 3 9.54 23.69 2.74
C ALA A 3 8.12 23.12 2.80
N ILE A 4 7.57 22.63 1.68
CA ILE A 4 6.19 22.12 1.62
C ILE A 4 6.16 20.61 1.92
N ALA A 5 7.17 19.85 1.47
CA ALA A 5 7.26 18.41 1.69
C ALA A 5 7.34 18.02 3.19
N GLY A 6 7.90 18.89 4.04
CA GLY A 6 7.94 18.68 5.49
C GLY A 6 6.59 18.87 6.19
N GLN A 7 5.57 19.40 5.48
CA GLN A 7 4.21 19.52 6.03
C GLN A 7 3.37 18.26 5.80
N PHE A 8 3.83 17.36 4.92
CA PHE A 8 3.16 16.12 4.56
C PHE A 8 3.90 14.96 5.22
N ASN A 9 3.21 14.31 6.16
CA ASN A 9 3.72 13.18 6.90
C ASN A 9 3.43 11.84 6.20
N VAL A 10 2.67 11.84 5.10
CA VAL A 10 2.47 10.64 4.28
C VAL A 10 2.74 10.99 2.83
N ARG A 11 3.62 10.21 2.19
CA ARG A 11 4.09 10.43 0.82
C ARG A 11 3.98 9.11 0.08
N LEU A 12 3.17 9.09 -0.96
CA LEU A 12 2.90 7.91 -1.75
C LEU A 12 3.52 8.06 -3.13
N SER A 13 4.19 7.01 -3.58
CA SER A 13 4.75 6.89 -4.92
C SER A 13 4.13 5.69 -5.63
N PHE A 14 3.75 5.86 -6.89
CA PHE A 14 3.10 4.84 -7.71
C PHE A 14 3.95 4.56 -8.94
N GLN A 15 4.35 3.30 -9.10
CA GLN A 15 5.23 2.86 -10.18
C GLN A 15 4.75 1.53 -10.77
N ASP A 16 5.07 1.30 -12.05
CA ASP A 16 4.89 0.00 -12.72
C ASP A 16 6.11 -0.89 -12.41
N PRO A 17 5.93 -2.17 -12.03
CA PRO A 17 7.04 -3.07 -11.72
C PRO A 17 7.88 -3.47 -12.93
N SER A 18 7.39 -3.28 -14.15
CA SER A 18 8.09 -3.70 -15.37
C SER A 18 9.35 -2.86 -15.62
N GLU A 19 9.33 -1.57 -15.25
CA GLU A 19 10.45 -0.64 -15.50
C GLU A 19 10.56 0.50 -14.46
N GLY A 20 9.73 0.53 -13.41
CA GLY A 20 9.65 1.66 -12.49
C GLY A 20 8.94 2.88 -13.09
N ASN A 21 8.18 2.68 -14.17
CA ASN A 21 7.52 3.76 -14.89
C ASN A 21 6.48 4.44 -13.97
N PRO A 22 6.45 5.78 -13.91
CA PRO A 22 5.51 6.51 -13.06
C PRO A 22 4.06 6.24 -13.47
N VAL A 23 3.22 5.87 -12.50
CA VAL A 23 1.80 5.53 -12.74
C VAL A 23 0.90 6.69 -12.32
N SER A 24 -0.11 7.00 -13.13
CA SER A 24 -1.18 7.97 -12.80
C SER A 24 -2.55 7.31 -12.95
N GLY A 25 -3.60 7.98 -12.49
CA GLY A 25 -4.96 7.45 -12.51
C GLY A 25 -5.27 6.50 -11.34
N VAL A 26 -4.44 6.47 -10.30
CA VAL A 26 -4.68 5.63 -9.11
C VAL A 26 -5.78 6.28 -8.29
N THR A 27 -6.89 5.58 -8.08
CA THR A 27 -7.93 6.03 -7.16
C THR A 27 -7.48 5.72 -5.73
N LEU A 28 -7.36 6.76 -4.92
CA LEU A 28 -7.03 6.66 -3.51
C LEU A 28 -8.26 6.95 -2.67
N ILE A 29 -8.55 6.04 -1.73
CA ILE A 29 -9.58 6.20 -0.72
C ILE A 29 -8.91 6.08 0.64
N LEU A 30 -9.17 7.05 1.51
CA LEU A 30 -8.67 7.06 2.87
C LEU A 30 -9.83 7.05 3.87
N VAL A 31 -9.79 6.11 4.80
CA VAL A 31 -10.77 5.93 5.85
C VAL A 31 -10.05 6.00 7.21
N ASN A 32 -10.62 6.66 8.21
CA ASN A 32 -10.04 6.68 9.56
C ASN A 32 -10.39 5.39 10.34
N GLU A 33 -9.82 5.19 11.53
CA GLU A 33 -10.13 4.01 12.36
C GLU A 33 -11.62 3.85 12.70
N GLN A 34 -12.39 4.94 12.67
CA GLN A 34 -13.82 4.94 12.97
C GLN A 34 -14.68 4.51 11.77
N GLY A 35 -14.07 4.25 10.61
CA GLY A 35 -14.78 3.93 9.36
C GLY A 35 -15.26 5.15 8.59
N ASN A 36 -14.91 6.37 9.01
CA ASN A 36 -15.28 7.59 8.29
C ASN A 36 -14.33 7.81 7.10
N ARG A 37 -14.90 7.89 5.89
CA ARG A 37 -14.14 8.23 4.69
C ARG A 37 -13.72 9.70 4.75
N LEU A 38 -12.41 9.92 4.82
CA LEU A 38 -11.81 11.24 4.87
C LEU A 38 -11.53 11.81 3.48
N LEU A 39 -11.15 10.94 2.55
CA LEU A 39 -10.69 11.36 1.22
C LEU A 39 -11.03 10.31 0.17
N ARG A 40 -11.38 10.80 -1.02
CA ARG A 40 -11.38 10.04 -2.26
C ARG A 40 -10.83 10.94 -3.36
N LEU A 41 -9.72 10.55 -3.97
CA LEU A 41 -9.11 11.27 -5.09
C LEU A 41 -8.64 10.30 -6.16
N VAL A 42 -8.44 10.81 -7.38
CA VAL A 42 -7.74 10.11 -8.45
C VAL A 42 -6.40 10.81 -8.62
N SER A 43 -5.30 10.08 -8.65
CA SER A 43 -3.98 10.68 -8.79
C SER A 43 -3.75 11.18 -10.22
N ASP A 44 -3.42 12.45 -10.38
CA ASP A 44 -3.03 13.02 -11.68
C ASP A 44 -1.56 12.70 -12.05
N GLY A 45 -0.83 12.04 -11.15
CA GLY A 45 0.58 11.71 -11.32
C GLY A 45 1.05 10.61 -10.36
N PRO A 46 2.36 10.31 -10.39
CA PRO A 46 2.97 9.22 -9.63
C PRO A 46 3.21 9.53 -8.16
N LEU A 47 3.00 10.78 -7.73
CA LEU A 47 3.27 11.22 -6.36
C LEU A 47 2.01 11.80 -5.75
N VAL A 48 1.67 11.34 -4.55
CA VAL A 48 0.60 11.90 -3.73
C VAL A 48 1.14 12.23 -2.36
N TYR A 49 0.95 13.47 -1.93
CA TYR A 49 1.37 13.98 -0.63
C TYR A 49 0.14 14.23 0.23
N LEU A 50 0.09 13.60 1.41
CA LEU A 50 -1.01 13.72 2.36
C LEU A 50 -0.51 14.27 3.67
N LYS A 51 -1.29 15.19 4.23
CA LYS A 51 -1.11 15.74 5.57
C LYS A 51 -2.22 15.19 6.43
N LEU A 52 -1.91 14.18 7.23
CA LEU A 52 -2.87 13.49 8.07
C LEU A 52 -2.61 13.81 9.54
N PRO A 53 -3.64 14.04 10.36
CA PRO A 53 -3.49 14.05 11.81
C PRO A 53 -2.88 12.74 12.30
N HIS A 54 -2.24 12.76 13.47
CA HIS A 54 -1.76 11.54 14.09
C HIS A 54 -2.90 10.54 14.27
N GLY A 55 -2.68 9.32 13.83
CA GLY A 55 -3.69 8.27 13.92
C GLY A 55 -3.48 7.20 12.86
N ARG A 56 -4.34 6.20 12.90
CA ARG A 56 -4.30 5.08 11.98
C ARG A 56 -5.42 5.21 10.94
N TYR A 57 -5.08 4.84 9.72
CA TYR A 57 -5.94 5.01 8.57
C TYR A 57 -5.92 3.76 7.72
N TYR A 58 -7.07 3.46 7.13
CA TYR A 58 -7.20 2.43 6.11
C TYR A 58 -7.07 3.11 4.75
N LEU A 59 -6.02 2.73 4.02
CA LEU A 59 -5.71 3.22 2.70
C LEU A 59 -6.09 2.15 1.68
N THR A 60 -7.01 2.51 0.78
CA THR A 60 -7.38 1.70 -0.38
C THR A 60 -6.90 2.40 -1.64
N LEU A 61 -6.14 1.70 -2.47
CA LEU A 61 -5.65 2.14 -3.77
C LEU A 61 -6.26 1.26 -4.84
N ILE A 62 -6.82 1.87 -5.88
CA ILE A 62 -7.47 1.16 -6.98
C ILE A 62 -6.80 1.60 -8.27
N TYR A 63 -6.28 0.64 -9.03
CA TYR A 63 -5.63 0.88 -10.32
C TYR A 63 -5.93 -0.27 -11.28
N GLN A 64 -6.52 0.01 -12.45
CA GLN A 64 -6.86 -1.02 -13.45
C GLN A 64 -7.61 -2.22 -12.86
N ASP A 65 -8.63 -1.97 -12.03
CA ASP A 65 -9.44 -2.97 -11.33
C ASP A 65 -8.67 -3.83 -10.31
N VAL A 66 -7.45 -3.41 -9.94
CA VAL A 66 -6.67 -3.95 -8.83
C VAL A 66 -6.85 -3.08 -7.60
N ASP A 67 -7.40 -3.69 -6.55
CA ASP A 67 -7.48 -3.09 -5.23
C ASP A 67 -6.24 -3.46 -4.39
N HIS A 68 -5.66 -2.47 -3.72
CA HIS A 68 -4.60 -2.62 -2.75
C HIS A 68 -5.01 -1.92 -1.47
N GLU A 69 -5.11 -2.69 -0.39
CA GLU A 69 -5.60 -2.17 0.88
C GLU A 69 -4.58 -2.41 1.97
N GLN A 70 -4.25 -1.36 2.72
CA GLN A 70 -3.39 -1.50 3.88
C GLN A 70 -3.70 -0.49 4.97
N TRP A 71 -3.37 -0.88 6.20
CA TRP A 71 -3.34 0.04 7.33
C TRP A 71 -2.05 0.85 7.27
N ILE A 72 -2.19 2.17 7.43
CA ILE A 72 -1.08 3.09 7.60
C ILE A 72 -1.25 3.84 8.93
N THR A 73 -0.15 4.12 9.60
CA THR A 73 -0.13 4.99 10.78
C THR A 73 0.52 6.30 10.36
N ALA A 74 -0.22 7.40 10.46
CA ALA A 74 0.34 8.73 10.22
C ALA A 74 0.90 9.25 11.55
N GLU A 75 2.18 9.58 11.56
CA GLU A 75 2.88 10.14 12.71
C GLU A 75 3.52 11.49 12.33
N ALA A 76 4.38 12.02 13.20
CA ALA A 76 5.06 13.29 12.93
C ALA A 76 6.20 13.08 11.94
N GLU A 77 6.81 11.89 11.99
CA GLU A 77 7.84 11.47 11.06
C GLU A 77 7.21 11.19 9.68
N PRO A 78 7.75 11.77 8.60
CA PRO A 78 7.26 11.49 7.26
C PRO A 78 7.45 10.01 6.91
N MET A 79 6.36 9.38 6.49
CA MET A 79 6.38 8.04 5.95
C MET A 79 6.31 8.07 4.42
N ASP A 80 7.30 7.45 3.79
CA ASP A 80 7.38 7.25 2.34
C ASP A 80 6.95 5.82 1.99
N LEU A 81 5.91 5.69 1.16
CA LEU A 81 5.39 4.41 0.68
C LEU A 81 5.46 4.37 -0.84
N THR A 82 5.99 3.29 -1.40
CA THR A 82 5.99 3.05 -2.85
C THR A 82 5.16 1.82 -3.17
N PHE A 83 4.20 1.98 -4.06
CA PHE A 83 3.36 0.90 -4.56
C PHE A 83 3.75 0.56 -5.99
N LEU A 84 4.02 -0.72 -6.19
CA LEU A 84 4.32 -1.30 -7.50
C LEU A 84 3.07 -2.00 -8.02
N PHE A 85 2.37 -1.37 -8.95
CA PHE A 85 1.13 -1.90 -9.51
C PHE A 85 1.44 -2.83 -10.68
N ASN A 86 1.59 -4.14 -10.40
CA ASN A 86 1.42 -5.31 -11.30
C ASN A 86 2.08 -6.57 -10.69
N LEU A 87 1.75 -6.86 -9.43
CA LEU A 87 2.12 -8.12 -8.77
C LEU A 87 0.88 -8.94 -8.35
N ILE A 88 -0.22 -8.83 -9.11
CA ILE A 88 -1.26 -9.87 -9.05
C ILE A 88 -0.84 -11.04 -9.95
N HIS A 89 0.23 -11.74 -9.54
CA HIS A 89 0.27 -13.20 -9.70
C HIS A 89 1.23 -13.90 -8.73
N LEU A 90 1.48 -13.40 -7.51
CA LEU A 90 2.33 -14.18 -6.60
C LEU A 90 1.98 -14.19 -5.11
N GLU A 91 0.74 -13.88 -4.72
CA GLU A 91 0.27 -14.16 -3.36
C GLU A 91 -1.09 -14.89 -3.32
N ARG A 92 -1.29 -15.83 -4.27
CA ARG A 92 -2.23 -16.96 -4.04
C ARG A 92 -1.52 -18.25 -3.59
N ASP A 93 -0.19 -18.24 -3.46
CA ASP A 93 0.61 -19.42 -3.08
C ASP A 93 1.08 -19.45 -1.61
N TRP A 94 0.90 -18.38 -0.84
CA TRP A 94 1.32 -18.35 0.57
C TRP A 94 0.32 -18.95 1.57
N LEU A 95 -0.74 -19.62 1.10
CA LEU A 95 -1.65 -20.37 1.96
C LEU A 95 -1.23 -21.84 2.24
N HIS A 96 -0.13 -22.36 1.71
CA HIS A 96 0.30 -23.74 2.04
C HIS A 96 1.80 -23.93 2.33
N ALA A 97 2.52 -22.91 2.80
CA ALA A 97 3.84 -23.11 3.37
C ALA A 97 3.75 -23.30 4.90
N ARG A 98 3.37 -24.51 5.34
CA ARG A 98 3.93 -25.26 6.50
C ARG A 98 2.96 -26.34 7.01
N THR A 99 3.17 -27.57 6.54
CA THR A 99 3.27 -28.70 7.47
C THR A 99 4.47 -29.54 7.05
N ARG A 100 5.51 -29.47 7.89
CA ARG A 100 6.58 -30.47 7.97
C ARG A 100 5.95 -31.86 7.89
N THR A 101 6.38 -32.70 6.97
CA THR A 101 6.19 -34.15 7.08
C THR A 101 7.19 -34.67 8.13
N PRO A 102 6.75 -35.25 9.25
CA PRO A 102 7.61 -36.11 10.05
C PRO A 102 7.73 -37.44 9.31
N GLN A 103 8.93 -37.75 8.79
CA GLN A 103 9.25 -39.11 8.39
C GLN A 103 9.39 -39.96 9.67
N TYR A 104 8.44 -40.86 9.91
CA TYR A 104 8.62 -41.93 10.88
C TYR A 104 9.43 -43.06 10.20
N PRO A 105 10.45 -43.63 10.86
CA PRO A 105 11.11 -44.81 10.34
C PRO A 105 10.18 -46.02 10.47
N THR A 106 10.06 -46.79 9.39
CA THR A 106 9.33 -48.06 9.35
C THR A 106 10.02 -49.08 10.26
N PRO A 107 9.31 -49.74 11.19
CA PRO A 107 9.88 -50.88 11.90
C PRO A 107 9.81 -52.13 11.00
N THR A 108 10.93 -52.85 10.93
CA THR A 108 11.08 -54.18 10.31
C THR A 108 10.37 -55.25 11.12
#